data_AF-A0A2N0BAV3-F1
#
_entry.id   AF-A0A2N0BAV3-F1
#
_cell.length_a   1.000
_cell.length_b   1.000
_cell.length_c   1.000
_cell.angle_alpha   90.00
_cell.angle_beta   90.00
_cell.angle_gamma   90.00
#
_symmetry.space_group_name_H-M   'P 1'
#
loop_
_entity.id
_entity.type
_entity.pdbx_description
1 polymer ?
#
loop_
_entity_poly.entity_id
_entity_poly.type
_entity_poly.pdbx_seq_one_letter_code
_entity_poly.pdbx_strand_id
1 'polypeptide(L)'
;MISYTIYKMLHIFGILLLFTALGGVTFHVWNGGNREFSNRKVIAITHGIGLFLILLGGFGMLARLGIIWPWPGWVIAKFAIWLAYGGLLSAVYKKPSFAKVFWLGFPLLGLLVSYIVLYKPF
;
A
#
# COMPACT_ATOMS: atom_id res chain seq x y z
N MET A 1 23.09 -12.87 -5.58
CA MET A 1 21.68 -12.94 -5.09
C MET A 1 21.36 -11.64 -4.34
N ILE A 2 20.22 -10.97 -4.60
CA ILE A 2 19.84 -9.71 -3.92
C ILE A 2 19.56 -9.96 -2.42
N SER A 3 20.09 -9.15 -1.51
CA SER A 3 19.99 -9.37 -0.05
C SER A 3 18.59 -9.09 0.52
N TYR A 4 18.29 -9.67 1.69
CA TYR A 4 17.06 -9.37 2.44
C TYR A 4 16.88 -7.86 2.70
N THR A 5 17.97 -7.19 3.08
CA THR A 5 17.96 -5.74 3.37
C THR A 5 17.52 -4.92 2.16
N ILE A 6 17.97 -5.26 0.95
CA ILE A 6 17.53 -4.57 -0.27
C ILE A 6 16.05 -4.78 -0.52
N TYR A 7 15.53 -6.00 -0.38
CA TYR A 7 14.09 -6.24 -0.50
C TYR A 7 13.28 -5.49 0.55
N LYS A 8 13.78 -5.40 1.79
CA LYS A 8 13.16 -4.60 2.85
C LYS A 8 13.13 -3.11 2.49
N MET A 9 14.22 -2.56 1.95
CA MET A 9 14.27 -1.17 1.50
C MET A 9 13.28 -0.91 0.37
N LEU A 10 13.22 -1.79 -0.64
CA LEU A 10 12.24 -1.69 -1.73
C LEU A 10 10.80 -1.72 -1.21
N HIS A 11 10.51 -2.63 -0.27
CA HIS A 11 9.18 -2.75 0.33
C HIS A 11 8.78 -1.45 1.05
N ILE A 12 9.67 -0.93 1.91
CA ILE A 12 9.41 0.31 2.67
C ILE A 12 9.26 1.50 1.72
N PHE A 13 10.14 1.62 0.73
CA PHE A 13 10.03 2.71 -0.25
C PHE A 13 8.71 2.63 -1.03
N GLY A 14 8.28 1.42 -1.41
CA GLY A 14 6.97 1.21 -2.02
C GLY A 14 5.81 1.67 -1.13
N ILE A 15 5.86 1.40 0.18
CA ILE A 15 4.90 1.91 1.17
C ILE A 15 4.91 3.44 1.17
N LEU A 16 6.06 4.09 1.24
CA LEU A 16 6.16 5.55 1.23
C LEU A 16 5.54 6.17 -0.02
N LEU A 17 5.79 5.59 -1.20
CA LEU A 17 5.17 6.04 -2.46
C LEU A 17 3.66 5.84 -2.45
N LEU A 18 3.18 4.68 -2.02
CA LEU A 18 1.76 4.36 -1.91
C LEU A 18 1.03 5.39 -1.05
N PHE A 19 1.53 5.65 0.15
CA PHE A 19 0.94 6.62 1.09
C PHE A 19 1.06 8.05 0.59
N THR A 20 2.15 8.42 -0.08
CA THR A 20 2.29 9.73 -0.73
C THR A 20 1.20 9.93 -1.79
N ALA A 21 0.98 8.95 -2.66
CA ALA A 21 -0.04 9.04 -3.71
C ALA A 21 -1.46 9.09 -3.12
N LEU A 22 -1.76 8.25 -2.13
CA LEU A 22 -3.06 8.19 -1.47
C LEU A 22 -3.35 9.43 -0.62
N GLY A 23 -2.35 9.98 0.05
CA GLY A 23 -2.47 11.26 0.78
C GLY A 23 -2.77 12.40 -0.19
N GLY A 24 -1.98 12.51 -1.27
CA GLY A 24 -2.15 13.56 -2.28
C GLY A 24 -3.53 13.55 -2.94
N VAL A 25 -4.00 12.38 -3.39
CA VAL A 25 -5.32 12.27 -4.01
C VAL A 25 -6.46 12.52 -3.03
N THR A 26 -6.32 12.05 -1.78
CA THR A 26 -7.37 12.24 -0.76
C THR A 26 -7.49 13.70 -0.40
N PHE A 27 -6.36 14.39 -0.22
CA PHE A 27 -6.37 15.82 0.07
C PHE A 27 -6.93 16.62 -1.10
N HIS A 28 -6.55 16.30 -2.34
CA HIS A 28 -7.12 16.92 -3.54
C HIS A 28 -8.64 16.77 -3.59
N VAL A 29 -9.16 15.55 -3.42
CA VAL A 29 -10.60 15.27 -3.46
C VAL A 29 -11.34 15.91 -2.27
N TRP A 30 -10.73 15.95 -1.09
CA TRP A 30 -11.30 16.64 0.07
C TRP A 30 -11.49 18.14 -0.20
N ASN A 31 -10.58 18.77 -0.97
CA ASN A 31 -10.71 20.17 -1.36
C ASN A 31 -11.60 20.40 -2.60
N GLY A 32 -12.43 19.42 -2.98
CA GLY A 32 -13.36 19.53 -4.11
C GLY A 32 -12.74 19.16 -5.47
N GLY A 33 -11.50 18.67 -5.48
CA GLY A 33 -10.83 18.18 -6.68
C GLY A 33 -11.52 16.96 -7.29
N ASN A 34 -11.54 16.89 -8.63
CA ASN A 34 -12.09 15.77 -9.38
C ASN A 34 -10.99 15.01 -10.15
N ARG A 35 -11.36 14.13 -11.10
CA ARG A 35 -10.41 13.33 -11.89
C ARG A 35 -9.70 14.12 -13.00
N GLU A 36 -10.15 15.32 -13.33
CA GLU A 36 -9.60 16.16 -14.39
C GLU A 36 -8.61 17.17 -13.83
N PHE A 37 -7.45 16.68 -13.38
CA PHE A 37 -6.34 17.52 -12.92
C PHE A 37 -5.02 17.07 -13.54
N SER A 38 -4.14 18.02 -13.81
CA SER A 38 -2.86 17.84 -14.52
C SER A 38 -1.97 16.76 -13.90
N ASN A 39 -1.94 16.68 -12.57
CA ASN A 39 -1.06 15.77 -11.84
C ASN A 39 -1.65 14.36 -11.61
N ARG A 40 -2.82 14.04 -12.17
CA ARG A 40 -3.46 12.72 -11.99
C ARG A 40 -2.56 11.57 -12.39
N LYS A 41 -1.84 11.73 -13.51
CA LYS A 41 -0.94 10.69 -14.04
C LYS A 41 0.21 10.42 -13.09
N VAL A 42 0.79 11.47 -12.49
CA VAL A 42 1.87 11.33 -11.49
C VAL A 42 1.38 10.53 -10.30
N ILE A 43 0.22 10.88 -9.74
CA ILE A 43 -0.38 10.14 -8.61
C ILE A 43 -0.61 8.67 -8.96
N ALA A 44 -1.16 8.37 -10.14
CA ALA A 44 -1.46 6.99 -10.54
C ALA A 44 -0.18 6.16 -10.73
N ILE A 45 0.87 6.75 -11.33
CA ILE A 45 2.17 6.10 -11.50
C ILE A 45 2.83 5.86 -10.14
N THR A 46 2.87 6.87 -9.26
CA THR A 46 3.43 6.74 -7.91
C THR A 46 2.73 5.66 -7.11
N HIS A 47 1.39 5.59 -7.18
CA HIS A 47 0.60 4.54 -6.54
C HIS A 47 0.91 3.14 -7.10
N GLY A 48 0.91 3.00 -8.43
CA GLY A 48 1.18 1.73 -9.10
C GLY A 48 2.60 1.21 -8.85
N ILE A 49 3.61 2.08 -8.97
CA ILE A 49 5.01 1.74 -8.65
C ILE A 49 5.14 1.41 -7.16
N GLY A 50 4.49 2.18 -6.28
CA GLY A 50 4.45 1.90 -4.85
C GLY A 50 3.99 0.48 -4.55
N LEU A 51 2.83 0.07 -5.10
CA LEU A 51 2.31 -1.28 -4.95
C LEU A 51 3.21 -2.36 -5.53
N PHE A 52 3.75 -2.12 -6.73
CA PHE A 52 4.68 -3.05 -7.35
C PHE A 52 5.90 -3.30 -6.44
N LEU A 53 6.50 -2.24 -5.90
CA LEU A 53 7.66 -2.35 -5.02
C LEU A 53 7.33 -3.00 -3.67
N ILE A 54 6.13 -2.74 -3.13
CA ILE A 54 5.61 -3.44 -1.94
C ILE A 54 5.58 -4.95 -2.21
N LEU A 55 5.00 -5.39 -3.33
CA LEU A 55 4.90 -6.82 -3.63
C LEU A 55 6.27 -7.42 -3.95
N LEU A 56 7.09 -6.75 -4.76
CA LEU A 56 8.44 -7.20 -5.11
C LEU A 56 9.32 -7.37 -3.87
N GLY A 57 9.37 -6.36 -3.01
CA GLY A 57 10.12 -6.41 -1.75
C GLY A 57 9.53 -7.43 -0.77
N GLY A 58 8.20 -7.53 -0.70
CA GLY A 58 7.50 -8.48 0.17
C GLY A 58 7.80 -9.93 -0.17
N PHE A 59 7.62 -10.32 -1.43
CA PHE A 59 7.92 -11.68 -1.90
C PHE A 59 9.42 -11.98 -1.89
N GLY A 60 10.27 -11.00 -2.22
CA GLY A 60 11.71 -11.14 -2.10
C GLY A 60 12.16 -11.44 -0.66
N MET A 61 11.57 -10.75 0.34
CA MET A 61 11.82 -11.05 1.75
C MET A 61 11.32 -12.45 2.14
N LEU A 62 10.14 -12.88 1.69
CA LEU A 62 9.63 -14.23 1.98
C LEU A 62 10.57 -15.32 1.46
N ALA A 63 11.04 -15.17 0.21
CA ALA A 63 12.01 -16.11 -0.38
C ALA A 63 13.33 -16.15 0.41
N ARG A 64 13.80 -15.01 0.92
CA ARG A 64 15.01 -14.94 1.76
C ARG A 64 14.83 -15.55 3.15
N LEU A 65 13.61 -15.55 3.67
CA LEU A 65 13.27 -16.17 4.95
C LEU A 65 12.91 -17.66 4.81
N GLY A 66 12.91 -18.22 3.60
CA GLY A 66 12.49 -19.60 3.36
C GLY A 66 10.99 -19.84 3.59
N ILE A 67 10.17 -18.79 3.60
CA ILE A 67 8.71 -18.90 3.76
C ILE A 67 8.10 -19.24 2.40
N ILE A 68 7.81 -20.52 2.22
CA ILE A 68 7.20 -21.09 1.01
C ILE A 68 5.73 -21.48 1.26
N TRP A 69 5.02 -21.89 0.21
CA TRP A 69 3.64 -22.35 0.33
C TRP A 69 3.55 -23.68 1.11
N PRO A 70 2.51 -23.89 1.94
CA PRO A 70 1.43 -22.97 2.29
C PRO A 70 1.89 -21.82 3.19
N TRP A 71 1.39 -20.61 2.91
CA TRP A 71 1.76 -19.44 3.70
C TRP A 71 1.06 -19.43 5.07
N PRO A 72 1.75 -19.00 6.14
CA PRO A 72 1.10 -18.74 7.42
C PRO A 72 0.07 -17.63 7.27
N GLY A 73 -0.96 -17.64 8.11
CA GLY A 73 -2.12 -16.78 7.89
C GLY A 73 -1.77 -15.30 7.91
N TRP A 74 -0.82 -14.85 8.74
CA TRP A 74 -0.36 -13.45 8.76
C TRP A 74 0.22 -12.98 7.41
N VAL A 75 0.82 -13.87 6.61
CA VAL A 75 1.31 -13.54 5.26
C VAL A 75 0.13 -13.34 4.31
N ILE A 76 -0.87 -14.23 4.37
CA ILE A 76 -2.10 -14.15 3.56
C ILE A 76 -2.84 -12.85 3.88
N ALA A 77 -3.05 -12.55 5.17
CA ALA A 77 -3.73 -11.35 5.62
C ALA A 77 -3.00 -10.07 5.16
N LYS A 78 -1.68 -9.99 5.35
CA LYS A 78 -0.86 -8.88 4.83
C LYS A 78 -1.03 -8.72 3.32
N PHE A 79 -0.92 -9.82 2.56
CA PHE A 79 -1.03 -9.77 1.11
C PHE A 79 -2.40 -9.29 0.66
N ALA A 80 -3.48 -9.78 1.28
CA ALA A 80 -4.85 -9.35 1.02
C ALA A 80 -5.04 -7.84 1.26
N ILE A 81 -4.45 -7.30 2.35
CA ILE A 81 -4.53 -5.87 2.62
C ILE A 81 -3.76 -5.05 1.58
N TRP A 82 -2.55 -5.47 1.18
CA TRP A 82 -1.83 -4.78 0.10
C TRP A 82 -2.57 -4.82 -1.24
N LEU A 83 -3.25 -5.92 -1.53
CA LEU A 83 -4.10 -6.02 -2.71
C LEU A 83 -5.30 -5.06 -2.63
N ALA A 84 -5.91 -4.92 -1.45
CA ALA A 84 -6.99 -3.96 -1.21
C ALA A 84 -6.53 -2.51 -1.48
N TYR A 85 -5.32 -2.13 -1.07
CA TYR A 85 -4.73 -0.82 -1.39
C TYR A 85 -4.63 -0.54 -2.90
N GLY A 86 -4.55 -1.59 -3.74
CA GLY A 86 -4.67 -1.49 -5.19
C GLY A 86 -5.97 -0.83 -5.66
N GLY A 87 -7.09 -1.18 -5.02
CA GLY A 87 -8.41 -0.61 -5.35
C GLY A 87 -8.68 0.76 -4.74
N LEU A 88 -7.99 1.11 -3.65
CA LEU A 88 -8.32 2.29 -2.85
C LEU A 88 -8.12 3.62 -3.57
N LEU A 89 -7.16 3.72 -4.50
CA LEU A 89 -7.00 4.92 -5.33
C LEU A 89 -8.28 5.25 -6.13
N SER A 90 -8.92 4.22 -6.68
CA SER A 90 -10.19 4.39 -7.41
C SER A 90 -11.35 4.72 -6.48
N ALA A 91 -11.36 4.17 -5.26
CA ALA A 91 -12.40 4.39 -4.27
C ALA A 91 -12.47 5.86 -3.83
N VAL A 92 -11.33 6.54 -3.66
CA VAL A 92 -11.28 7.97 -3.29
C VAL A 92 -12.08 8.82 -4.26
N TYR A 93 -11.89 8.64 -5.57
CA TYR A 93 -12.65 9.39 -6.58
C TYR A 93 -14.12 8.97 -6.68
N LYS A 94 -14.43 7.70 -6.43
CA LYS A 94 -15.82 7.19 -6.53
C LYS A 94 -16.67 7.60 -5.33
N LYS A 95 -16.04 7.89 -4.19
CA LYS A 95 -16.71 8.29 -2.94
C LYS A 95 -16.05 9.53 -2.31
N PRO A 96 -16.13 10.72 -2.95
CA PRO A 96 -15.53 11.95 -2.42
C PRO A 96 -16.01 12.32 -1.01
N SER A 97 -17.27 12.02 -0.67
CA SER A 97 -17.83 12.25 0.67
C SER A 97 -17.10 11.49 1.79
N PHE A 98 -16.35 10.45 1.46
CA PHE A 98 -15.55 9.66 2.39
C PHE A 98 -14.10 10.15 2.50
N ALA A 99 -13.71 11.26 1.88
CA ALA A 99 -12.31 11.72 1.87
C ALA A 99 -11.70 11.84 3.27
N LYS A 100 -12.45 12.36 4.26
CA LYS A 100 -12.00 12.42 5.67
C LYS A 100 -11.79 11.03 6.28
N VAL A 101 -12.64 10.08 5.93
CA VAL A 101 -12.52 8.68 6.36
C VAL A 101 -11.30 8.04 5.71
N PHE A 102 -11.05 8.28 4.42
CA PHE A 102 -9.85 7.78 3.75
C PHE A 102 -8.56 8.37 4.34
N TRP A 103 -8.58 9.66 4.69
CA TRP A 103 -7.43 10.36 5.27
C TRP A 103 -6.89 9.66 6.53
N LEU A 104 -7.77 9.24 7.44
CA LEU A 104 -7.39 8.47 8.63
C LEU A 104 -7.42 6.95 8.41
N GLY A 105 -8.30 6.46 7.55
CA GLY A 105 -8.49 5.04 7.28
C GLY A 105 -7.28 4.41 6.62
N PHE A 106 -6.58 5.13 5.72
CA PHE A 106 -5.35 4.62 5.12
C PHE A 106 -4.22 4.40 6.14
N PRO A 107 -3.82 5.37 7.00
CA PRO A 107 -2.81 5.11 8.01
C PRO A 107 -3.24 4.08 9.04
N LEU A 108 -4.52 4.02 9.42
CA LEU A 108 -5.04 2.99 10.34
C LEU A 108 -4.96 1.58 9.74
N LEU A 109 -5.28 1.42 8.45
CA LEU A 109 -5.11 0.16 7.74
C LEU A 109 -3.63 -0.22 7.62
N GLY A 110 -2.74 0.78 7.45
CA GLY A 110 -1.29 0.59 7.48
C GLY A 110 -0.81 0.10 8.85
N LEU A 111 -1.31 0.70 9.94
CA LEU A 111 -1.03 0.29 11.30
C LEU A 111 -1.50 -1.14 11.57
N LEU A 112 -2.68 -1.53 11.06
CA LEU A 112 -3.17 -2.90 11.15
C LEU A 112 -2.23 -3.89 10.46
N VAL A 113 -1.73 -3.58 9.26
CA VAL A 113 -0.73 -4.42 8.59
C VAL A 113 0.56 -4.52 9.40
N SER A 114 1.03 -3.39 9.95
CA SER A 114 2.22 -3.37 10.81
C SER A 114 2.04 -4.27 12.04
N TYR A 115 0.87 -4.21 12.71
CA TYR A 115 0.54 -5.09 13.81
C TYR A 115 0.60 -6.56 13.40
N ILE A 116 -0.06 -6.94 12.30
CA ILE A 116 -0.08 -8.33 11.80
C ILE A 116 1.34 -8.85 11.54
N VAL A 117 2.22 -8.03 10.95
CA VAL A 117 3.60 -8.45 10.62
C VAL A 117 4.50 -8.55 11.83
N LEU A 118 4.34 -7.66 12.81
CA LEU A 118 5.16 -7.62 14.01
C LEU A 118 4.82 -8.75 14.96
N TYR A 119 3.52 -8.99 15.19
CA TYR A 119 3.06 -9.95 16.18
C TYR A 119 2.75 -11.34 15.60
N LYS A 120 2.51 -11.44 14.29
CA LYS A 120 2.21 -12.71 13.58
C LYS A 120 1.19 -13.58 14.35
N PRO A 121 -0.01 -13.04 14.68
CA PRO A 121 -0.92 -13.68 15.63
C PRO A 121 -1.57 -14.99 15.14
N PHE A 122 -1.38 -15.37 13.88
CA PHE A 122 -1.94 -16.55 13.22
C PHE A 122 -1.14 -16.94 11.97
#